data_AF-A0A967I7S3-F1
#
_entry.id   AF-A0A967I7S3-F1
#
_cell.length_a   1.000
_cell.length_b   1.000
_cell.length_c   1.000
_cell.angle_alpha   90.00
_cell.angle_beta   90.00
_cell.angle_gamma   90.00
#
_symmetry.space_group_name_H-M   'P 1'
#
loop_
_entity.id
_entity.type
_entity.pdbx_description
1 polymer ?
#
loop_
_entity_poly.entity_id
_entity_poly.type
_entity_poly.pdbx_seq_one_letter_code
_entity_poly.pdbx_strand_id
1 'polypeptide(L)' 'MPDGPPLITLLTDFGENGTYVGAMKGVMLGIVPGATLVDISHQVSPQDIQQAASILAGVYAYYPAHTVHLIVVDPGVG' A
#
# COMPACT_ATOMS: atom_id res chain seq x y z
N MET A 1 -5.91 -14.31 10.38
CA MET A 1 -6.87 -13.18 10.45
C MET A 1 -8.23 -13.80 10.70
N PRO A 2 -9.03 -13.33 11.67
CA PRO A 2 -10.09 -14.15 12.26
C PRO A 2 -11.32 -14.24 11.34
N ASP A 3 -11.15 -14.94 10.21
CA ASP A 3 -12.17 -15.62 9.37
C ASP A 3 -12.22 -15.18 7.89
N GLY A 4 -11.25 -14.41 7.38
CA GLY A 4 -11.20 -14.05 5.97
C GLY A 4 -9.82 -13.66 5.44
N PRO A 5 -9.65 -13.60 4.10
CA PRO A 5 -8.41 -13.11 3.52
C PRO A 5 -8.14 -11.65 3.93
N PRO A 6 -6.87 -11.26 4.04
CA PRO A 6 -6.51 -9.94 4.55
C PRO A 6 -6.94 -8.83 3.58
N LEU A 7 -7.36 -7.70 4.14
CA LEU A 7 -7.43 -6.44 3.41
C LEU A 7 -6.12 -5.69 3.62
N ILE A 8 -5.46 -5.34 2.51
CA ILE A 8 -4.18 -4.65 2.50
C ILE A 8 -4.31 -3.37 1.69
N THR A 9 -4.05 -2.23 2.31
CA THR A 9 -4.04 -0.95 1.60
C THR A 9 -2.63 -0.59 1.17
N LEU A 10 -2.48 0.07 0.02
CA LEU A 10 -1.19 0.38 -0.58
C LEU A 10 -1.02 1.90 -0.71
N LEU A 11 0.08 2.44 -0.17
CA LEU A 11 0.48 3.83 -0.32
C LEU A 11 1.96 3.90 -0.70
N THR A 12 2.28 4.39 -1.90
CA THR A 12 3.68 4.44 -2.37
C THR A 12 4.03 5.71 -3.14
N ASP A 13 5.33 5.94 -3.34
CA ASP A 13 5.89 6.97 -4.22
C ASP A 13 6.36 6.43 -5.59
N PHE A 14 5.90 5.24 -5.99
CA PHE A 14 6.35 4.56 -7.20
C PHE A 14 5.86 5.19 -8.52
N GLY A 15 4.80 6.01 -8.45
CA GLY A 15 4.06 6.48 -9.61
C GLY A 15 3.18 5.40 -10.25
N GLU A 16 2.32 5.82 -11.17
CA GLU A 16 1.39 4.93 -11.89
C GLU A 16 1.94 4.39 -13.22
N ASN A 17 2.98 5.04 -13.76
CA ASN A 17 3.50 4.75 -15.10
C ASN A 17 4.59 3.66 -15.12
N GLY A 18 4.70 2.85 -14.06
CA GLY A 18 5.75 1.85 -13.87
C GLY A 18 5.23 0.44 -13.61
N THR A 19 6.14 -0.53 -13.59
CA THR A 19 5.81 -1.95 -13.33
C THR A 19 5.80 -2.32 -11.86
N TYR A 20 6.36 -1.48 -10.98
CA TYR A 20 6.55 -1.80 -9.56
C TYR A 20 5.25 -2.12 -8.82
N VAL A 21 4.20 -1.31 -9.02
CA VAL A 21 2.89 -1.56 -8.39
C VAL A 21 2.32 -2.89 -8.86
N GLY A 22 2.38 -3.17 -10.16
CA GLY A 22 1.91 -4.44 -10.74
C GLY A 22 2.69 -5.65 -10.20
N ALA A 23 4.02 -5.57 -10.17
CA ALA A 23 4.88 -6.63 -9.66
C ALA A 23 4.64 -6.88 -8.16
N MET A 24 4.55 -5.83 -7.36
CA MET A 24 4.24 -5.92 -5.92
C MET A 24 2.91 -6.62 -5.68
N LYS A 25 1.84 -6.18 -6.37
CA LYS A 25 0.52 -6.83 -6.27
C LYS A 25 0.56 -8.29 -6.72
N GLY A 26 1.26 -8.60 -7.81
CA GLY A 26 1.42 -9.96 -8.30
C GLY A 26 2.10 -10.89 -7.29
N VAL A 27 3.18 -10.42 -6.64
CA VAL A 27 3.85 -11.16 -5.57
C VAL A 27 2.93 -11.34 -4.37
N MET A 28 2.26 -10.28 -3.92
CA MET A 28 1.32 -10.35 -2.78
C MET A 28 0.20 -11.37 -3.03
N LEU A 29 -0.40 -11.37 -4.21
CA LEU A 29 -1.45 -12.32 -4.60
C LEU A 29 -0.89 -13.74 -4.82
N GLY A 30 0.38 -13.89 -5.19
CA GLY A 30 1.04 -15.19 -5.22
C GLY A 30 1.24 -15.81 -3.83
N ILE A 31 1.45 -14.97 -2.80
CA ILE A 31 1.60 -15.41 -1.41
C ILE A 31 0.24 -15.63 -0.75
N VAL A 32 -0.71 -14.72 -0.96
CA VAL A 32 -2.08 -14.79 -0.40
C VAL A 32 -3.11 -14.53 -1.51
N PRO A 33 -3.54 -15.58 -2.25
CA PRO A 33 -4.42 -15.43 -3.41
C PRO A 33 -5.78 -14.78 -3.14
N GLY A 34 -6.26 -14.82 -1.89
CA GLY A 34 -7.54 -14.22 -1.51
C GLY A 34 -7.45 -12.75 -1.07
N ALA A 35 -6.25 -12.18 -0.93
CA ALA A 35 -6.09 -10.85 -0.35
C ALA A 35 -6.83 -9.77 -1.15
N THR A 36 -7.52 -8.87 -0.44
CA THR A 36 -8.11 -7.67 -1.04
C THR A 36 -7.07 -6.56 -1.00
N LEU A 37 -6.67 -6.06 -2.18
CA LEU A 37 -5.70 -4.97 -2.29
C LEU A 37 -6.43 -3.67 -2.64
N VAL A 38 -6.21 -2.62 -1.86
CA VAL A 38 -6.82 -1.30 -2.08
C VAL A 38 -5.73 -0.25 -2.21
N ASP A 39 -5.69 0.47 -3.33
CA ASP A 39 -4.74 1.57 -3.49
C ASP A 39 -5.27 2.81 -2.77
N ILE A 40 -4.49 3.35 -1.84
CA ILE A 40 -4.71 4.68 -1.28
C ILE A 40 -4.14 5.71 -2.24
N SER A 41 -2.87 5.57 -2.62
CA SER A 41 -2.21 6.39 -3.63
C SER A 41 -0.87 5.78 -4.02
N HIS A 42 -0.47 5.92 -5.28
CA HIS A 42 0.90 5.67 -5.75
C HIS A 42 1.60 6.95 -6.22
N GLN A 43 0.98 8.10 -5.94
CA GLN A 43 1.39 9.41 -6.43
C GLN A 43 2.04 10.25 -5.31
N VAL A 44 2.54 9.60 -4.25
CA VAL A 44 3.34 10.32 -3.26
C VAL A 44 4.56 10.88 -3.98
N SER A 45 4.89 12.14 -3.68
CA SER A 45 6.08 12.79 -4.19
C SER A 45 7.30 11.96 -3.79
N PRO A 46 8.26 11.72 -4.70
CA PRO A 46 9.39 10.85 -4.40
C PRO A 46 10.03 11.22 -3.07
N GLN A 47 10.18 10.23 -2.18
CA GLN A 47 10.85 10.36 -0.88
C GLN A 47 10.13 11.22 0.18
N ASP A 48 8.91 11.71 -0.11
CA ASP A 48 8.17 12.58 0.81
C ASP A 48 7.38 11.79 1.86
N ILE A 49 8.08 11.41 2.93
CA ILE A 49 7.50 10.66 4.06
C ILE A 49 6.39 11.47 4.77
N GLN A 50 6.51 12.80 4.81
CA GLN A 50 5.51 13.65 5.47
C GLN A 50 4.19 13.66 4.69
N GLN A 51 4.26 13.75 3.36
CA GLN A 51 3.09 13.66 2.52
C GLN A 51 2.40 12.29 2.67
N ALA A 52 3.15 11.18 2.66
CA ALA A 52 2.57 9.86 2.90
C ALA A 52 1.91 9.74 4.28
N ALA A 53 2.55 10.27 5.33
CA ALA A 53 1.98 10.28 6.68
C ALA A 53 0.67 11.07 6.74
N SER A 54 0.61 12.24 6.09
CA SER A 54 -0.61 13.06 6.02
C SER A 54 -1.73 12.35 5.28
N ILE A 55 -1.43 11.69 4.16
CA ILE A 55 -2.42 10.91 3.40
C ILE A 55 -2.95 9.76 4.25
N LEU A 56 -2.07 8.97 4.87
CA LEU A 56 -2.45 7.84 5.72
C LEU A 56 -3.32 8.30 6.89
N ALA A 57 -2.91 9.37 7.59
CA ALA A 57 -3.65 9.93 8.72
C ALA A 57 -5.09 10.33 8.35
N GLY A 58 -5.30 10.77 7.11
CA GLY A 58 -6.62 11.13 6.59
C GLY A 58 -7.54 9.96 6.25
N VAL A 59 -7.01 8.74 6.10
CA VAL A 59 -7.81 7.62 5.57
C VAL A 59 -7.81 6.34 6.42
N TYR A 60 -6.79 6.09 7.24
CA TYR A 60 -6.61 4.80 7.90
C TYR A 60 -7.82 4.39 8.76
N ALA A 61 -8.45 5.36 9.43
CA ALA A 61 -9.57 5.13 10.34
C ALA A 61 -10.87 4.72 9.64
N TYR A 62 -10.97 4.89 8.31
CA TYR A 62 -12.14 4.42 7.55
C TYR A 62 -12.07 2.94 7.18
N TYR A 63 -10.91 2.30 7.37
CA TYR A 63 -10.76 0.88 7.10
C TYR A 63 -11.15 0.02 8.31
N PRO A 64 -11.69 -1.19 8.08
CA PRO A 64 -12.06 -2.09 9.16
C PRO A 64 -10.86 -2.43 10.07
N ALA A 65 -11.16 -2.80 11.31
CA ALA A 65 -10.17 -3.36 12.21
C ALA A 65 -9.43 -4.53 11.55
N HIS A 66 -8.15 -4.69 11.90
CA HIS A 66 -7.24 -5.71 11.34
C HIS A 66 -6.82 -5.50 9.87
N THR A 67 -7.14 -4.35 9.27
CA THR A 67 -6.54 -3.94 7.99
C THR A 67 -5.02 -3.79 8.14
N VAL A 68 -4.27 -4.29 7.15
CA VAL A 68 -2.83 -4.06 7.05
C VAL A 68 -2.60 -2.86 6.12
N HIS A 69 -1.95 -1.81 6.62
CA HIS A 69 -1.54 -0.69 5.80
C HIS A 69 -0.08 -0.87 5.37
N LEU A 70 0.18 -1.07 4.07
CA LEU A 70 1.51 -1.14 3.50
C LEU A 70 1.88 0.22 2.88
N ILE A 71 2.85 0.89 3.49
CA ILE A 71 3.35 2.21 3.06
C ILE A 71 4.81 2.05 2.65
N VAL A 72 5.15 2.41 1.41
CA VAL A 72 6.52 2.36 0.90
C VAL A 72 6.87 3.71 0.28
N VAL A 73 7.65 4.49 1.02
CA VAL A 73 8.32 5.71 0.54
C VAL A 73 9.77 5.55 0.95
N ASP A 74 10.62 5.21 -0.02
CA ASP A 74 12.00 4.79 0.27
C ASP A 74 13.02 5.60 -0.55
N PRO A 75 13.64 6.63 0.04
CA PRO A 75 14.75 7.35 -0.57
C PRO A 75 16.05 6.55 -0.72
N GLY A 76 16.18 5.44 0.01
CA GLY A 76 17.46 4.76 0.24
C GLY A 76 17.65 3.47 -0.53
N VAL A 77 16.86 3.21 -1.57
CA VAL A 77 16.91 1.92 -2.30
C VAL A 77 18.32 1.69 -2.86
N GLY A 78 18.92 0.57 -2.48
CA GLY A 78 20.26 0.10 -2.85
C GLY A 78 20.36 -1.42 -2.80
#